data_AF-A0A1J4XZE3-F1
#
_entry.id   AF-A0A1J4XZE3-F1
#
_cell.length_a   1.000
_cell.length_b   1.000
_cell.length_c   1.000
_cell.angle_alpha   90.00
_cell.angle_beta   90.00
_cell.angle_gamma   90.00
#
_symmetry.space_group_name_H-M   'P 1'
#
loop_
_entity.id
_entity.type
_entity.pdbx_description
1 polymer ?
#
loop_
_entity_poly.entity_id
_entity_poly.type
_entity_poly.pdbx_seq_one_letter_code
_entity_poly.pdbx_strand_id
1 'polypeptide(L)'
;MFSSDALLAVTLFVIVLLASAWAGRQVQERITLATQRDALALEAKLVASQLAVSPGLPADWDGLAVANASSIQALGLGSWVGEYLALDPVKVSRLAALMNENYTTSRALLGVYQHDLRVLVKIWNGTDYGVTQSMGLQAGNATQVSVAMREMVLDAGAGLRRGQLWVYISCGDAC
;
A
#
# COMPACT_ATOMS: atom_id res chain seq x y z
N MET A 1 64.19 -11.19 -7.43
CA MET A 1 63.71 -10.26 -6.38
C MET A 1 62.71 -9.34 -7.05
N PHE A 2 61.44 -9.38 -6.66
CA PHE A 2 60.47 -8.39 -7.16
C PHE A 2 60.86 -7.01 -6.62
N SER A 3 60.84 -5.99 -7.48
CA SER A 3 61.06 -4.60 -7.05
C SER A 3 59.97 -4.22 -6.03
N SER A 4 60.36 -3.57 -4.94
CA SER A 4 59.44 -3.06 -3.92
C SER A 4 58.35 -2.17 -4.52
N ASP A 5 58.67 -1.46 -5.60
CA ASP A 5 57.73 -0.59 -6.30
C ASP A 5 56.62 -1.38 -7.02
N ALA A 6 56.96 -2.55 -7.57
CA ALA A 6 55.98 -3.42 -8.20
C ALA A 6 55.00 -3.99 -7.16
N LEU A 7 55.49 -4.33 -5.96
CA LEU A 7 54.66 -4.77 -4.85
C LEU A 7 53.72 -3.67 -4.36
N LEU A 8 54.22 -2.44 -4.19
CA LEU A 8 53.39 -1.29 -3.80
C LEU A 8 52.31 -0.98 -4.84
N ALA A 9 52.66 -0.97 -6.13
CA ALA A 9 51.72 -0.70 -7.21
C ALA A 9 50.59 -1.75 -7.26
N VAL A 10 50.92 -3.04 -7.13
CA VAL A 10 49.92 -4.12 -7.10
C VAL A 10 49.01 -3.98 -5.88
N THR A 11 49.56 -3.66 -4.71
CA THR A 11 48.77 -3.49 -3.48
C THR A 11 47.79 -2.32 -3.60
N LEU A 12 48.26 -1.18 -4.13
CA LEU A 12 47.42 0.00 -4.34
C LEU A 12 46.33 -0.27 -5.38
N PHE A 13 46.66 -0.99 -6.45
CA PHE A 13 45.68 -1.41 -7.46
C PHE A 13 44.59 -2.31 -6.86
N VAL A 14 44.96 -3.28 -6.02
CA VAL A 14 43.99 -4.15 -5.32
C VAL A 14 43.10 -3.33 -4.37
N ILE A 15 43.66 -2.37 -3.63
CA ILE A 15 42.88 -1.49 -2.75
C ILE A 15 41.86 -0.67 -3.56
N VAL A 16 42.27 -0.09 -4.68
CA VAL A 16 41.39 0.69 -5.55
C VAL A 16 40.29 -0.20 -6.14
N LEU A 17 40.61 -1.43 -6.55
CA LEU A 17 39.61 -2.39 -7.03
C LEU A 17 38.59 -2.75 -5.94
N LEU A 18 39.05 -3.02 -4.71
CA LEU A 18 38.17 -3.33 -3.59
C LEU A 18 37.26 -2.15 -3.23
N ALA A 19 37.82 -0.93 -3.20
CA ALA A 19 37.05 0.29 -2.94
C ALA A 19 35.99 0.54 -4.03
N SER A 20 36.34 0.31 -5.30
CA SER A 20 35.42 0.46 -6.43
C SER A 20 34.30 -0.59 -6.40
N ALA A 21 34.63 -1.85 -6.07
CA ALA A 21 33.64 -2.91 -5.93
C ALA A 21 32.69 -2.65 -4.76
N TRP A 22 33.20 -2.15 -3.63
CA TRP A 22 32.39 -1.78 -2.47
C TRP A 22 31.46 -0.60 -2.77
N ALA A 23 31.98 0.46 -3.41
CA ALA A 23 31.17 1.60 -3.84
C ALA A 23 30.08 1.17 -4.84
N GLY A 24 30.40 0.27 -5.77
CA GLY A 24 29.45 -0.30 -6.72
C GLY A 24 28.29 -1.03 -6.02
N ARG A 25 28.57 -1.84 -5.00
CA ARG A 25 27.54 -2.52 -4.19
C ARG A 25 26.63 -1.52 -3.48
N GLN A 26 27.20 -0.50 -2.85
CA GLN A 26 26.43 0.53 -2.15
C GLN A 26 25.49 1.31 -3.08
N VAL A 27 25.93 1.59 -4.32
CA VAL A 27 25.08 2.24 -5.32
C VAL A 27 23.96 1.29 -5.78
N GLN A 28 24.27 0.02 -6.04
CA GLN A 28 23.27 -0.96 -6.44
C GLN A 28 22.20 -1.18 -5.36
N GLU A 29 22.60 -1.31 -4.09
CA GLU A 29 21.68 -1.42 -2.95
C GLU A 29 20.72 -0.23 -2.91
N ARG A 30 21.23 0.99 -3.08
CA ARG A 30 20.39 2.20 -3.09
C ARG A 30 19.41 2.24 -4.26
N ILE A 31 19.84 1.82 -5.45
CA ILE A 31 18.97 1.78 -6.63
C ILE A 31 17.85 0.76 -6.42
N THR A 32 18.18 -0.44 -5.93
CA THR A 32 17.19 -1.50 -5.65
C THR A 32 16.17 -1.07 -4.59
N LEU A 33 16.61 -0.42 -3.51
CA LEU A 33 15.70 0.09 -2.50
C LEU A 33 14.78 1.19 -3.05
N ALA A 34 15.29 2.05 -3.94
CA ALA A 34 14.48 3.08 -4.58
C ALA A 34 13.40 2.48 -5.49
N THR A 35 13.76 1.50 -6.33
CA THR A 35 12.79 0.83 -7.22
C THR A 35 11.74 0.03 -6.44
N GLN A 36 12.12 -0.64 -5.36
CA GLN A 36 11.15 -1.32 -4.48
C GLN A 36 10.15 -0.34 -3.86
N ARG A 37 10.64 0.80 -3.35
CA ARG A 37 9.78 1.84 -2.77
C ARG A 37 8.80 2.41 -3.81
N ASP A 38 9.26 2.64 -5.04
CA ASP A 38 8.41 3.14 -6.12
C ASP A 38 7.33 2.13 -6.51
N ALA A 39 7.67 0.84 -6.55
CA ALA A 39 6.71 -0.24 -6.80
C ALA A 39 5.63 -0.29 -5.71
N LEU A 40 6.03 -0.24 -4.43
CA LEU A 40 5.08 -0.20 -3.30
C LEU A 40 4.19 1.05 -3.36
N ALA A 41 4.74 2.20 -3.76
CA ALA A 41 3.96 3.43 -3.93
C ALA A 41 2.95 3.35 -5.07
N LEU A 42 3.31 2.71 -6.17
CA LEU A 42 2.39 2.47 -7.27
C LEU A 42 1.25 1.54 -6.84
N GLU A 43 1.58 0.44 -6.16
CA GLU A 43 0.58 -0.52 -5.66
C GLU A 43 -0.38 0.14 -4.66
N ALA A 44 0.13 0.92 -3.71
CA ALA A 44 -0.70 1.66 -2.75
C ALA A 44 -1.65 2.64 -3.46
N LYS A 45 -1.16 3.34 -4.50
CA LYS A 45 -1.98 4.26 -5.30
C LYS A 45 -3.06 3.53 -6.10
N LEU A 46 -2.73 2.37 -6.67
CA LEU A 46 -3.69 1.54 -7.41
C LEU A 46 -4.82 1.08 -6.48
N VAL A 47 -4.48 0.51 -5.32
CA VAL A 47 -5.47 0.08 -4.31
C VAL A 47 -6.32 1.26 -3.84
N ALA A 48 -5.69 2.39 -3.50
CA ALA A 48 -6.41 3.59 -3.08
C ALA A 48 -7.37 4.10 -4.16
N SER A 49 -6.95 4.06 -5.43
CA SER A 49 -7.79 4.47 -6.55
C SER A 49 -8.95 3.49 -6.77
N GLN A 50 -8.68 2.18 -6.76
CA GLN A 50 -9.71 1.15 -6.94
C GLN A 50 -10.78 1.27 -5.86
N LEU A 51 -10.38 1.39 -4.60
CA LEU A 51 -11.31 1.56 -3.49
C LEU A 51 -12.12 2.86 -3.59
N ALA A 52 -11.49 3.97 -3.99
CA ALA A 52 -12.12 5.28 -4.03
C ALA A 52 -13.08 5.50 -5.21
N VAL A 53 -12.74 4.97 -6.40
CA VAL A 53 -13.45 5.29 -7.65
C VAL A 53 -14.34 4.17 -8.17
N SER A 54 -14.27 2.98 -7.58
CA SER A 54 -15.08 1.84 -7.99
C SER A 54 -16.13 1.51 -6.92
N PRO A 55 -17.37 1.15 -7.32
CA PRO A 55 -18.33 0.54 -6.42
C PRO A 55 -18.03 -0.92 -6.10
N GLY A 56 -17.04 -1.52 -6.77
CA GLY A 56 -16.75 -2.95 -6.69
C GLY A 56 -17.54 -3.75 -7.72
N LEU A 57 -17.20 -5.03 -7.83
CA LEU A 57 -17.85 -5.98 -8.72
C LEU A 57 -18.11 -7.29 -7.97
N PRO A 58 -19.39 -7.67 -7.76
CA PRO A 58 -20.61 -6.91 -8.07
C PRO A 58 -20.71 -5.61 -7.24
N ALA A 59 -21.51 -4.64 -7.68
CA ALA A 59 -21.57 -3.31 -7.04
C ALA A 59 -22.22 -3.33 -5.64
N ASP A 60 -22.98 -4.38 -5.32
CA ASP A 60 -23.69 -4.65 -4.07
C ASP A 60 -23.03 -5.77 -3.25
N TRP A 61 -21.71 -5.95 -3.42
CA TRP A 61 -20.94 -6.99 -2.74
C TRP A 61 -21.06 -6.93 -1.21
N ASP A 62 -21.41 -5.77 -0.65
CA ASP A 62 -21.62 -5.58 0.78
C ASP A 62 -22.84 -6.32 1.33
N GLY A 63 -23.83 -6.61 0.49
CA GLY A 63 -25.02 -7.39 0.83
C GLY A 63 -24.83 -8.92 0.73
N LEU A 64 -23.68 -9.38 0.25
CA LEU A 64 -23.42 -10.81 0.07
C LEU A 64 -23.18 -11.49 1.43
N ALA A 65 -23.99 -12.54 1.70
CA ALA A 65 -23.95 -13.32 2.93
C ALA A 65 -22.60 -14.03 3.15
N VAL A 66 -21.92 -14.43 2.08
CA VAL A 66 -20.58 -15.01 2.11
C VAL A 66 -19.69 -14.21 1.15
N ALA A 67 -18.81 -13.41 1.71
CA ALA A 67 -17.78 -12.72 0.96
C ALA A 67 -16.61 -13.68 0.71
N ASN A 68 -16.78 -14.53 -0.29
CA ASN A 68 -15.73 -15.38 -0.83
C ASN A 68 -15.19 -14.78 -2.12
N ALA A 69 -13.91 -15.01 -2.42
CA ALA A 69 -13.28 -14.54 -3.66
C ALA A 69 -13.93 -15.10 -4.95
N SER A 70 -14.81 -16.10 -4.83
CA SER A 70 -15.62 -16.60 -5.93
C SER A 70 -16.85 -15.76 -6.25
N SER A 71 -17.38 -14.99 -5.29
CA SER A 71 -18.54 -14.09 -5.52
C SER A 71 -18.13 -12.64 -5.70
N ILE A 72 -17.04 -12.21 -5.07
CA ILE A 72 -16.50 -10.85 -5.19
C ILE A 72 -15.30 -10.89 -6.13
N GLN A 73 -15.39 -10.19 -7.25
CA GLN A 73 -14.30 -10.08 -8.23
C GLN A 73 -13.42 -8.86 -7.95
N ALA A 74 -14.02 -7.75 -7.50
CA ALA A 74 -13.29 -6.54 -7.17
C ALA A 74 -13.95 -5.83 -5.99
N LEU A 75 -13.13 -5.42 -5.02
CA LEU A 75 -13.58 -4.58 -3.92
C LEU A 75 -13.54 -3.12 -4.33
N GLY A 76 -14.56 -2.37 -3.92
CA GLY A 76 -14.68 -0.94 -4.13
C GLY A 76 -15.61 -0.35 -3.08
N LEU A 77 -15.27 0.84 -2.57
CA LEU A 77 -16.02 1.50 -1.49
C LEU A 77 -16.95 2.59 -2.01
N GLY A 78 -16.90 2.88 -3.31
CA GLY A 78 -17.78 3.87 -3.93
C GLY A 78 -19.24 3.41 -3.95
N SER A 79 -20.15 4.36 -3.83
CA SER A 79 -21.56 4.19 -4.15
C SER A 79 -22.05 5.47 -4.81
N TRP A 80 -22.95 5.33 -5.78
CA TRP A 80 -23.50 6.45 -6.50
C TRP A 80 -24.64 7.07 -5.68
N VAL A 81 -24.42 8.30 -5.19
CA VAL A 81 -25.43 9.10 -4.49
C VAL A 81 -25.85 10.21 -5.44
N GLY A 82 -26.88 9.94 -6.24
CA GLY A 82 -27.29 10.81 -7.34
C GLY A 82 -26.23 10.83 -8.44
N GLU A 83 -25.66 12.01 -8.73
CA GLU A 83 -24.63 12.20 -9.76
C GLU A 83 -23.19 12.09 -9.25
N TYR A 84 -23.00 11.92 -7.93
CA TYR A 84 -21.69 11.89 -7.30
C TYR A 84 -21.34 10.49 -6.80
N LEU A 85 -20.08 10.10 -6.96
CA LEU A 85 -19.53 8.93 -6.30
C LEU A 85 -19.09 9.34 -4.89
N ALA A 86 -19.75 8.78 -3.88
CA ALA A 86 -19.40 8.95 -2.49
C ALA A 86 -18.91 7.63 -1.89
N LEU A 87 -18.09 7.70 -0.85
CA LEU A 87 -17.71 6.53 -0.08
C LEU A 87 -18.91 6.06 0.74
N ASP A 88 -19.27 4.79 0.58
CA ASP A 88 -20.38 4.17 1.27
C ASP A 88 -19.94 3.66 2.65
N PRO A 89 -20.54 4.16 3.75
CA PRO A 89 -20.17 3.76 5.09
C PRO A 89 -20.47 2.28 5.36
N VAL A 90 -21.49 1.69 4.70
CA VAL A 90 -21.83 0.28 4.83
C VAL A 90 -20.71 -0.57 4.24
N LYS A 91 -20.25 -0.23 3.02
CA LYS A 91 -19.12 -0.91 2.36
C LYS A 91 -17.83 -0.77 3.15
N VAL A 92 -17.57 0.39 3.75
CA VAL A 92 -16.40 0.59 4.63
C VAL A 92 -16.46 -0.35 5.83
N SER A 93 -17.61 -0.43 6.49
CA SER A 93 -17.80 -1.32 7.65
C SER A 93 -17.69 -2.79 7.26
N ARG A 94 -18.23 -3.17 6.10
CA ARG A 94 -18.16 -4.54 5.58
C ARG A 94 -16.74 -4.90 5.20
N LEU A 95 -16.00 -4.02 4.51
CA LEU A 95 -14.59 -4.23 4.20
C LEU A 95 -13.76 -4.45 5.47
N ALA A 96 -14.03 -3.67 6.53
CA ALA A 96 -13.36 -3.86 7.82
C ALA A 96 -13.61 -5.25 8.40
N ALA A 97 -14.85 -5.74 8.35
CA ALA A 97 -15.19 -7.10 8.76
C ALA A 97 -14.48 -8.15 7.90
N LEU A 98 -14.47 -7.98 6.58
CA LEU A 98 -13.81 -8.91 5.64
C LEU A 98 -12.31 -8.99 5.86
N MET A 99 -11.64 -7.85 6.07
CA MET A 99 -10.21 -7.84 6.35
C MET A 99 -9.90 -8.48 7.71
N ASN A 100 -10.82 -8.44 8.69
CA ASN A 100 -10.64 -9.11 9.98
C ASN A 100 -10.93 -10.62 9.89
N GLU A 101 -11.94 -11.03 9.13
CA GLU A 101 -12.32 -12.45 8.97
C GLU A 101 -11.35 -13.20 8.06
N ASN A 102 -10.99 -12.61 6.91
CA ASN A 102 -10.14 -13.22 5.91
C ASN A 102 -9.27 -12.18 5.21
N TYR A 103 -8.24 -11.75 5.95
CA TYR A 103 -7.27 -10.77 5.49
C TYR A 103 -6.59 -11.15 4.17
N THR A 104 -6.07 -12.38 4.06
CA THR A 104 -5.33 -12.86 2.87
C THR A 104 -6.19 -12.78 1.60
N THR A 105 -7.46 -13.18 1.69
CA THR A 105 -8.38 -13.13 0.55
C THR A 105 -8.75 -11.71 0.19
N SER A 106 -9.06 -10.87 1.19
CA SER A 106 -9.39 -9.46 0.98
C SER A 106 -8.25 -8.69 0.32
N ARG A 107 -7.01 -8.99 0.73
CA ARG A 107 -5.79 -8.42 0.16
C ARG A 107 -5.58 -8.84 -1.30
N ALA A 108 -5.78 -10.13 -1.60
CA ALA A 108 -5.71 -10.66 -2.96
C ALA A 108 -6.77 -10.04 -3.89
N LEU A 109 -7.99 -9.77 -3.39
CA LEU A 109 -9.04 -9.06 -4.14
C LEU A 109 -8.72 -7.60 -4.44
N LEU A 110 -7.78 -7.00 -3.70
CA LEU A 110 -7.23 -5.67 -3.95
C LEU A 110 -5.97 -5.72 -4.82
N GLY A 111 -5.61 -6.89 -5.35
CA GLY A 111 -4.42 -7.08 -6.19
C GLY A 111 -3.10 -7.07 -5.41
N VAL A 112 -3.16 -7.14 -4.08
CA VAL A 112 -1.97 -7.16 -3.21
C VAL A 112 -1.72 -8.59 -2.77
N TYR A 113 -0.65 -9.20 -3.28
CA TYR A 113 -0.37 -10.62 -3.04
C TYR A 113 0.77 -10.88 -2.07
N GLN A 114 1.81 -10.04 -2.11
CA GLN A 114 3.07 -10.28 -1.40
C GLN A 114 3.28 -9.34 -0.21
N HIS A 115 2.65 -8.17 -0.23
CA HIS A 115 2.85 -7.11 0.76
C HIS A 115 1.69 -7.02 1.74
N ASP A 116 1.94 -6.52 2.93
CA ASP A 116 0.89 -6.22 3.89
C ASP A 116 0.18 -4.91 3.56
N LEU A 117 -1.12 -4.87 3.86
CA LEU A 117 -2.05 -3.82 3.47
C LEU A 117 -2.83 -3.34 4.69
N ARG A 118 -2.76 -2.04 4.93
CA ARG A 118 -3.62 -1.36 5.90
C ARG A 118 -4.33 -0.19 5.22
N VAL A 119 -5.63 -0.06 5.47
CA VAL A 119 -6.46 1.00 4.92
C VAL A 119 -7.05 1.82 6.08
N LEU A 120 -6.88 3.13 6.04
CA LEU A 120 -7.49 4.06 6.99
C LEU A 120 -8.49 4.96 6.27
N VAL A 121 -9.64 5.16 6.87
CA VAL A 121 -10.62 6.16 6.46
C VAL A 121 -10.62 7.27 7.50
N LYS A 122 -10.37 8.50 7.03
CA LYS A 122 -10.38 9.70 7.87
C LYS A 122 -11.46 10.66 7.41
N ILE A 123 -12.14 11.30 8.36
CA ILE A 123 -13.26 12.23 8.09
C ILE A 123 -12.93 13.59 8.67
N TRP A 124 -13.21 14.65 7.90
CA TRP A 124 -13.04 16.02 8.35
C TRP A 124 -14.04 16.35 9.47
N ASN A 125 -13.52 16.71 10.65
CA ASN A 125 -14.33 17.06 11.82
C ASN A 125 -14.59 18.58 11.97
N GLY A 126 -14.04 19.41 11.08
CA GLY A 126 -14.11 20.88 11.15
C GLY A 126 -12.74 21.54 11.36
N THR A 127 -11.80 20.85 11.98
CA THR A 127 -10.44 21.35 12.27
C THR A 127 -9.34 20.43 11.75
N ASP A 128 -9.56 19.12 11.74
CA ASP A 128 -8.61 18.11 11.25
C ASP A 128 -9.34 16.86 10.70
N TYR A 129 -8.59 15.96 10.06
CA TYR A 129 -9.03 14.64 9.60
C TYR A 129 -8.84 13.59 10.70
N GLY A 130 -9.92 13.29 11.43
CA GLY A 130 -9.93 12.22 12.43
C GLY A 130 -10.02 10.84 11.77
N VAL A 131 -9.27 9.85 12.29
CA VAL A 131 -9.40 8.46 11.84
C VAL A 131 -10.74 7.90 12.32
N THR A 132 -11.57 7.46 11.39
CA THR A 132 -12.88 6.86 11.68
C THR A 132 -12.85 5.34 11.55
N GLN A 133 -12.13 4.82 10.57
CA GLN A 133 -11.96 3.38 10.37
C GLN A 133 -10.48 3.05 10.14
N SER A 134 -10.00 1.97 10.76
CA SER A 134 -8.71 1.34 10.45
C SER A 134 -8.97 -0.12 10.10
N MET A 135 -8.48 -0.56 8.95
CA MET A 135 -8.74 -1.88 8.39
C MET A 135 -7.43 -2.52 7.94
N GLY A 136 -7.35 -3.84 8.04
CA GLY A 136 -6.17 -4.60 7.65
C GLY A 136 -5.03 -4.57 8.67
N LEU A 137 -3.88 -5.04 8.22
CA LEU A 137 -2.71 -5.28 9.04
C LEU A 137 -1.51 -4.56 8.45
N GLN A 138 -0.67 -4.02 9.32
CA GLN A 138 0.63 -3.49 8.95
C GLN A 138 1.68 -4.36 9.63
N ALA A 139 2.70 -4.81 8.90
CA ALA A 139 3.78 -5.61 9.46
C ALA A 139 4.46 -4.83 10.60
N GLY A 140 4.54 -5.41 11.79
CA GLY A 140 5.20 -4.80 12.94
C GLY A 140 6.72 -4.62 12.75
N ASN A 141 7.30 -5.42 11.85
CA ASN A 141 8.69 -5.41 11.40
C ASN A 141 8.82 -4.89 9.95
N ALA A 142 7.94 -4.00 9.51
CA ALA A 142 8.02 -3.49 8.15
C ALA A 142 9.37 -2.80 7.87
N THR A 143 10.10 -3.28 6.86
CA THR A 143 11.35 -2.67 6.37
C THR A 143 11.07 -1.47 5.47
N GLN A 144 9.96 -1.53 4.72
CA GLN A 144 9.49 -0.47 3.85
C GLN A 144 7.99 -0.28 4.01
N VAL A 145 7.55 0.99 4.05
CA VAL A 145 6.14 1.36 4.09
C VAL A 145 5.90 2.45 3.06
N SER A 146 4.92 2.25 2.20
CA SER A 146 4.45 3.23 1.25
C SER A 146 3.00 3.61 1.54
N VAL A 147 2.66 4.86 1.28
CA VAL A 147 1.36 5.44 1.62
C VAL A 147 0.80 6.19 0.42
N ALA A 148 -0.45 5.87 0.08
CA ALA A 148 -1.23 6.62 -0.89
C ALA A 148 -2.45 7.24 -0.22
N MET A 149 -2.70 8.51 -0.51
CA MET A 149 -3.87 9.24 -0.01
C MET A 149 -4.77 9.64 -1.18
N ARG A 150 -6.08 9.48 -0.99
CA ARG A 150 -7.12 9.96 -1.90
C ARG A 150 -8.17 10.73 -1.13
N GLU A 151 -8.40 11.96 -1.55
CA GLU A 151 -9.55 12.74 -1.08
C GLU A 151 -10.83 12.25 -1.75
N MET A 152 -11.92 12.26 -1.00
CA MET A 152 -13.21 11.73 -1.41
C MET A 152 -14.33 12.39 -0.63
N VAL A 153 -15.55 12.24 -1.13
CA VAL A 153 -16.76 12.61 -0.39
C VAL A 153 -17.26 11.35 0.31
N LEU A 154 -17.56 11.43 1.60
CA LEU A 154 -18.22 10.36 2.34
C LEU A 154 -19.69 10.69 2.54
N ASP A 155 -20.54 9.70 2.37
CA ASP A 155 -21.88 9.77 2.94
C ASP A 155 -21.81 9.35 4.41
N ALA A 156 -21.82 10.32 5.32
CA ALA A 156 -21.71 10.05 6.75
C ALA A 156 -23.07 9.74 7.41
N GLY A 157 -24.11 9.41 6.64
CA GLY A 157 -25.49 9.19 7.12
C GLY A 157 -26.22 10.46 7.58
N ALA A 158 -25.49 11.53 7.90
CA ALA A 158 -25.99 12.87 8.20
C ALA A 158 -25.73 13.87 7.05
N GLY A 159 -25.30 13.39 5.88
CA GLY A 159 -24.94 14.19 4.72
C GLY A 159 -23.49 14.00 4.25
N LEU A 160 -23.17 14.65 3.13
CA LEU A 160 -21.87 14.55 2.46
C LEU A 160 -20.78 15.31 3.24
N ARG A 161 -19.69 14.61 3.59
CA ARG A 161 -18.53 15.18 4.29
C ARG A 161 -17.24 14.93 3.51
N ARG A 162 -16.23 15.77 3.75
CA ARG A 162 -14.89 15.55 3.19
C ARG A 162 -14.19 14.40 3.90
N GLY A 163 -13.61 13.53 3.11
CA GLY A 163 -12.93 12.31 3.54
C GLY A 163 -11.58 12.13 2.91
N GLN A 164 -10.74 11.35 3.59
CA GLN A 164 -9.49 10.86 3.05
C GLN A 164 -9.39 9.35 3.26
N LEU A 165 -9.10 8.65 2.18
CA LEU A 165 -8.67 7.25 2.22
C LEU A 165 -7.15 7.21 2.18
N TRP A 166 -6.56 6.56 3.17
CA TRP A 166 -5.13 6.34 3.25
C TRP A 166 -4.88 4.85 3.12
N VAL A 167 -4.09 4.45 2.13
CA VAL A 167 -3.68 3.06 1.94
C VAL A 167 -2.20 2.95 2.22
N TYR A 168 -1.85 2.06 3.13
CA TYR A 168 -0.51 1.72 3.53
C TYR A 168 -0.20 0.34 2.97
N ILE A 169 0.88 0.23 2.21
CA ILE A 169 1.45 -1.05 1.82
C ILE A 169 2.82 -1.17 2.46
N SER A 170 3.02 -2.26 3.18
CA SER A 170 4.27 -2.53 3.88
C SER A 170 4.87 -3.86 3.44
N CYS A 171 6.19 -3.90 3.36
CA CYS A 171 6.90 -5.15 3.24
C CYS A 171 7.63 -5.51 4.52
N GLY A 172 7.59 -6.78 4.91
CA GLY A 172 8.39 -7.33 6.00
C GLY A 172 9.85 -7.57 5.59
N ASP A 173 10.52 -8.48 6.30
CA ASP A 173 11.95 -8.79 6.11
C ASP A 173 12.28 -9.54 4.80
N ALA A 174 11.28 -9.95 4.02
CA ALA A 174 11.43 -10.77 2.81
C ALA A 174 11.11 -10.03 1.50
N CYS A 175 11.30 -8.70 1.47
CA CYS A 175 11.52 -7.94 0.23
C CYS A 175 13.03 -7.81 -0.06
#